data_AF-A0A929NQQ9-F1
#
_entry.id   AF-A0A929NQQ9-F1
#
_cell.length_a   1.000
_cell.length_b   1.000
_cell.length_c   1.000
_cell.angle_alpha   90.00
_cell.angle_beta   90.00
_cell.angle_gamma   90.00
#
_symmetry.space_group_name_H-M   'P 1'
#
loop_
_entity.id
_entity.type
_entity.pdbx_description
1 polymer ?
#
loop_
_entity_poly.entity_id
_entity_poly.type
_entity_poly.pdbx_seq_one_letter_code
_entity_poly.pdbx_strand_id
1 'polypeptide(L)' 'MSGAREKNTVAHRPVMLTEVLAVLSPRDGRVYVDGTFGAGGYSRAILDAADCVVWAIDR' A
#
# COMPACT_ATOMS: atom_id res chain seq x y z
N MET A 1 -2.21 -33.73 -18.27
CA MET A 1 -2.36 -32.31 -18.62
C MET A 1 -2.86 -31.58 -17.38
N SER A 2 -1.96 -30.97 -16.61
CA SER A 2 -2.31 -30.18 -15.42
C SER A 2 -2.41 -28.72 -15.84
N GLY A 3 -3.62 -28.17 -15.85
CA GLY A 3 -3.88 -26.78 -16.18
C GLY A 3 -3.39 -25.87 -15.05
N ALA A 4 -2.21 -25.27 -15.23
CA ALA A 4 -1.80 -24.14 -14.43
C ALA A 4 -2.80 -23.01 -14.67
N ARG A 5 -3.57 -22.62 -13.65
CA ARG A 5 -4.41 -21.42 -13.71
C ARG A 5 -3.50 -20.23 -13.98
N GLU A 6 -3.72 -19.57 -15.11
CA GLU A 6 -3.08 -18.32 -15.49
C GLU A 6 -3.41 -17.28 -14.42
N LYS A 7 -2.42 -16.87 -13.63
CA LYS A 7 -2.57 -15.75 -12.69
C LYS A 7 -2.67 -14.50 -13.57
N ASN A 8 -3.87 -13.96 -13.70
CA ASN A 8 -4.08 -12.68 -14.36
C ASN A 8 -3.38 -11.59 -13.53
N THR A 9 -2.11 -11.31 -13.83
CA THR A 9 -1.26 -10.36 -13.10
C THR A 9 -1.54 -8.92 -13.55
N VAL A 10 -2.80 -8.51 -13.57
CA VAL A 10 -3.09 -7.08 -13.59
C VAL A 10 -2.62 -6.56 -12.24
N ALA A 11 -1.45 -5.94 -12.21
CA ALA A 11 -0.89 -5.35 -10.99
C ALA A 11 -1.92 -4.36 -10.43
N HIS A 12 -2.40 -4.61 -9.21
CA HIS A 12 -3.34 -3.72 -8.55
C HIS A 12 -2.67 -2.36 -8.36
N ARG A 13 -3.16 -1.33 -9.06
CA ARG A 13 -2.68 0.04 -8.92
C ARG A 13 -3.59 0.79 -7.95
N PRO A 14 -3.08 1.25 -6.79
CA PRO A 14 -3.90 2.02 -5.85
C PRO A 14 -4.41 3.31 -6.51
N VAL A 15 -5.67 3.65 -6.24
CA VAL A 15 -6.34 4.83 -6.82
C VAL A 15 -5.84 6.11 -6.15
N MET A 16 -5.48 7.14 -6.89
CA MET A 16 -4.97 8.40 -6.31
C MET A 16 -3.74 8.27 -5.38
N LEU A 17 -2.88 7.26 -5.62
CA LEU A 17 -1.71 7.02 -4.75
C LEU A 17 -0.82 8.25 -4.63
N THR A 18 -0.55 8.93 -5.74
CA THR A 18 0.34 10.10 -5.79
C THR A 18 -0.23 11.26 -4.98
N GLU A 19 -1.52 11.54 -5.14
CA GLU A 19 -2.22 12.63 -4.46
C GLU A 19 -2.29 12.38 -2.96
N VAL A 20 -2.56 11.13 -2.55
CA VAL A 20 -2.54 10.73 -1.14
C VAL A 20 -1.15 10.92 -0.53
N LEU A 21 -0.09 10.45 -1.20
CA LEU A 21 1.28 10.62 -0.68
C LEU A 21 1.68 12.10 -0.60
N ALA A 22 1.28 12.93 -1.57
CA ALA A 22 1.58 14.35 -1.56
C ALA A 22 0.95 15.06 -0.35
N VAL A 23 -0.33 14.76 -0.06
CA VAL A 23 -1.03 15.34 1.09
C VAL A 23 -0.54 14.75 2.41
N LEU A 24 -0.35 13.44 2.48
CA LEU A 24 0.10 12.74 3.69
C LEU A 24 1.53 13.13 4.08
N SER A 25 2.38 13.40 3.08
CA SER A 25 3.78 13.79 3.23
C SER A 25 4.50 12.95 4.30
N PRO A 26 4.70 11.63 4.08
CA PRO A 26 5.34 10.75 5.05
C PRO A 26 6.67 11.28 5.56
N ARG A 27 6.96 11.08 6.86
CA ARG A 27 8.19 11.57 7.51
C ARG A 27 8.79 10.50 8.40
N ASP A 28 10.12 10.55 8.51
CA ASP A 28 10.88 9.62 9.33
C ASP A 28 10.48 9.69 10.80
N GLY A 29 10.51 8.53 11.46
CA GLY A 29 10.16 8.36 12.87
C GLY A 29 8.68 8.57 13.20
N ARG A 30 7.81 8.71 12.19
CA ARG A 30 6.35 8.87 12.40
C ARG A 30 5.62 7.54 12.37
N VAL A 31 4.39 7.60 12.87
CA VAL A 31 3.46 6.47 12.90
C VAL A 31 2.23 6.85 12.08
N TYR A 32 1.85 5.98 11.14
CA TYR A 32 0.70 6.11 10.26
C TYR A 32 -0.29 4.97 10.49
N VAL A 33 -1.55 5.18 10.09
CA VAL A 33 -2.59 4.15 10.11
C VAL A 33 -3.14 3.99 8.70
N ASP A 34 -3.08 2.77 8.18
CA ASP A 34 -3.80 2.35 6.97
C ASP A 34 -5.05 1.59 7.42
N GLY A 35 -6.19 2.28 7.44
CA GLY A 35 -7.45 1.72 7.96
C GLY A 35 -8.17 0.76 7.01
N THR A 36 -7.63 0.56 5.80
CA THR A 36 -8.23 -0.25 4.74
C THR A 36 -7.14 -1.02 3.99
N PHE A 37 -6.38 -1.84 4.71
CA PHE A 37 -5.12 -2.43 4.23
C PHE A 37 -5.25 -3.05 2.84
N GLY A 38 -6.28 -3.86 2.58
CA GLY A 38 -6.53 -4.50 1.31
C GLY A 38 -5.31 -5.29 0.82
N ALA A 39 -4.81 -4.94 -0.37
CA ALA A 39 -3.59 -5.54 -0.94
C ALA A 39 -2.28 -4.86 -0.46
N GLY A 40 -2.36 -3.88 0.44
CA GLY A 40 -1.20 -3.20 1.04
C GLY A 40 -0.54 -2.12 0.18
N GLY A 41 -1.18 -1.70 -0.92
CA GLY A 41 -0.57 -0.78 -1.88
C GLY A 41 -0.22 0.60 -1.29
N TYR A 42 -1.07 1.15 -0.41
CA TYR A 42 -0.77 2.43 0.27
C TYR A 42 0.24 2.24 1.39
N SER A 43 0.05 1.24 2.25
CA SER A 43 1.02 0.88 3.29
C SER A 43 2.44 0.76 2.72
N ARG A 44 2.61 0.06 1.59
CA ARG A 44 3.91 -0.08 0.94
C ARG A 44 4.46 1.27 0.48
N ALA A 45 3.64 2.07 -0.19
CA ALA A 45 4.07 3.37 -0.71
C ALA A 45 4.44 4.37 0.39
N ILE A 46 3.79 4.30 1.56
CA ILE A 46 4.14 5.10 2.75
C ILE A 46 5.50 4.67 3.30
N LEU A 47 5.73 3.36 3.46
CA LEU A 47 6.99 2.81 3.95
C LEU A 47 8.17 3.03 2.98
N ASP A 48 7.90 3.08 1.67
CA ASP A 48 8.92 3.42 0.66
C ASP A 48 9.27 4.92 0.68
N ALA A 49 8.39 5.77 1.19
CA ALA A 49 8.57 7.22 1.21
C ALA A 49 9.29 7.76 2.46
N ALA A 50 9.31 7.00 3.57
CA ALA A 50 9.93 7.42 4.83
C ALA A 50 10.26 6.24 5.74
N ASP A 51 11.30 6.38 6.58
CA ASP A 51 11.62 5.43 7.65
C ASP A 51 10.61 5.58 8.80
N CYS A 52 9.48 4.89 8.69
CA CYS A 52 8.33 5.08 9.55
C CYS A 52 7.63 3.76 9.90
N VAL A 53 6.63 3.85 10.79
CA VAL A 53 5.79 2.71 11.18
C VAL A 53 4.39 2.89 10.60
N VAL A 54 3.84 1.84 9.98
CA VAL A 54 2.44 1.81 9.53
C VAL A 54 1.70 0.72 10.29
N TRP A 55 0.62 1.10 10.98
CA TRP A 55 -0.36 0.16 11.53
C TRP A 55 -1.46 -0.05 10.50
N ALA A 56 -1.52 -1.24 9.92
CA ALA A 56 -2.51 -1.58 8.92
C ALA A 56 -3.66 -2.39 9.55
N ILE A 57 -4.89 -2.02 9.23
CA ILE A 57 -6.12 -2.64 9.73
C ILE A 57 -6.97 -3.05 8.53
N ASP A 58 -7.58 -4.23 8.64
CA ASP A 58 -8.64 -4.70 7.75
C ASP A 58 -9.64 -5.56 8.56
N ARG A 59 -10.77 -5.90 7.94
CA ARG A 59 -11.91 -6.62 8.55
C ARG A 59 -11.70 -8.12 8.77
#